data_AF-A0A378N6K2-F1
#
_entry.id   AF-A0A378N6K2-F1
#
_cell.length_a   1.000
_cell.length_b   1.000
_cell.length_c   1.000
_cell.angle_alpha   90.00
_cell.angle_beta   90.00
_cell.angle_gamma   90.00
#
_symmetry.space_group_name_H-M   'P 1'
#
loop_
_entity.id
_entity.type
_entity.pdbx_description
1 polymer ?
#
loop_
_entity_poly.entity_id
_entity_poly.type
_entity_poly.pdbx_seq_one_letter_code
_entity_poly.pdbx_strand_id
1 'polypeptide(L)'
;MLQDLPTVASTDYMKMYAEQIRAYVPSKHYHVLGTDGFGRSDSRANLREHFEVDERYVVVAASPQLAKEGTVENKVVAEAITKFGFKCRSY
;
A
#
# COMPACT_ATOMS: atom_id res chain seq x y z
N MET A 1 -12.42 -9.41 15.37
CA MET A 1 -13.22 -8.33 14.77
C MET A 1 -12.32 -7.56 13.82
N LEU A 2 -12.45 -7.77 12.51
CA LEU A 2 -11.62 -7.10 11.49
C LEU A 2 -12.00 -5.61 11.27
N GLN A 3 -13.10 -5.19 11.89
CA GLN A 3 -13.77 -3.91 11.65
C GLN A 3 -12.91 -2.68 11.94
N ASP A 4 -12.04 -2.77 12.93
CA ASP A 4 -11.14 -1.69 13.34
C ASP A 4 -9.66 -2.00 13.03
N LEU A 5 -9.38 -3.04 12.24
CA LEU A 5 -8.01 -3.36 11.80
C LEU A 5 -7.75 -2.79 10.40
N PRO A 6 -6.58 -2.19 10.17
CA PRO A 6 -6.24 -1.65 8.87
C PRO A 6 -5.96 -2.77 7.89
N THR A 7 -6.58 -2.69 6.72
CA THR A 7 -6.52 -3.73 5.69
C THR A 7 -5.90 -3.15 4.43
N VAL A 8 -4.85 -3.81 3.93
CA VAL A 8 -4.18 -3.46 2.67
C VAL A 8 -4.38 -4.60 1.68
N ALA A 9 -4.88 -4.30 0.49
CA ALA A 9 -4.93 -5.22 -0.64
C ALA A 9 -3.92 -4.80 -1.71
N SER A 10 -3.15 -5.74 -2.25
CA SER A 10 -2.23 -5.50 -3.37
C SER A 10 -2.52 -6.52 -4.46
N THR A 11 -2.65 -6.05 -5.70
CA THR A 11 -2.93 -6.92 -6.86
C THR A 11 -2.05 -6.54 -8.05
N ASP A 12 -1.69 -7.52 -8.88
CA ASP A 12 -0.99 -7.32 -10.16
C ASP A 12 -1.91 -6.75 -11.27
N TYR A 13 -3.06 -6.21 -10.88
CA TYR A 13 -4.04 -5.53 -11.72
C TYR A 13 -4.24 -4.10 -11.21
N MET A 14 -4.96 -3.29 -12.00
CA MET A 14 -5.36 -1.93 -11.63
C MET A 14 -6.07 -1.90 -10.27
N LYS A 15 -5.91 -0.81 -9.49
CA LYS A 15 -6.54 -0.68 -8.16
C LYS A 15 -8.05 -0.94 -8.21
N MET A 16 -8.70 -0.55 -9.31
CA MET A 16 -10.13 -0.76 -9.52
C MET A 16 -10.56 -2.22 -9.31
N TYR A 17 -9.70 -3.20 -9.59
CA TYR A 17 -10.01 -4.60 -9.38
C TYR A 17 -10.25 -4.94 -7.90
N ALA A 18 -9.32 -4.57 -7.01
CA ALA A 18 -9.50 -4.81 -5.57
C ALA A 18 -10.46 -3.82 -4.91
N GLU A 19 -10.75 -2.67 -5.54
CA GLU A 19 -11.77 -1.72 -5.10
C GLU A 19 -13.20 -2.27 -5.21
N GLN A 20 -13.46 -3.21 -6.13
CA GLN A 20 -14.80 -3.80 -6.32
C GLN A 20 -15.36 -4.46 -5.06
N ILE A 21 -14.48 -4.99 -4.20
CA ILE A 21 -14.89 -5.66 -2.97
C ILE A 21 -14.98 -4.73 -1.75
N ARG A 22 -14.65 -3.43 -1.88
CA ARG A 22 -14.58 -2.48 -0.75
C ARG A 22 -15.85 -2.47 0.10
N ALA A 23 -17.02 -2.54 -0.54
CA ALA A 23 -18.32 -2.52 0.16
C ALA A 23 -18.55 -3.79 1.01
N TYR A 24 -17.87 -4.89 0.72
CA TYR A 24 -18.00 -6.17 1.40
C TYR A 24 -16.89 -6.42 2.41
N VAL A 25 -15.83 -5.62 2.40
CA VAL A 25 -14.71 -5.74 3.36
C VAL A 25 -15.13 -5.09 4.68
N PRO A 26 -15.21 -5.86 5.78
CA PRO A 26 -15.59 -5.34 7.08
C PRO A 26 -14.38 -4.69 7.76
N SER A 27 -13.81 -3.65 7.15
CA SER A 27 -12.74 -2.81 7.72
C SER A 27 -13.01 -1.35 7.36
N LYS A 28 -12.92 -0.46 8.35
CA LYS A 28 -13.06 0.99 8.14
C LYS A 28 -11.89 1.60 7.35
N HIS A 29 -10.74 0.92 7.34
CA HIS A 29 -9.50 1.42 6.79
C HIS A 29 -8.96 0.44 5.73
N TYR A 30 -9.59 0.45 4.55
CA TYR A 30 -9.19 -0.36 3.40
C TYR A 30 -8.35 0.45 2.40
N HIS A 31 -7.10 0.06 2.19
CA HIS A 31 -6.17 0.67 1.23
C HIS A 31 -5.84 -0.32 0.11
N VAL A 32 -5.82 0.15 -1.14
CA VAL A 32 -5.59 -0.69 -2.32
C VAL A 32 -4.36 -0.22 -3.08
N LEU A 33 -3.44 -1.15 -3.29
CA LEU A 33 -2.30 -1.03 -4.18
C LEU A 33 -2.61 -1.81 -5.46
N GLY A 34 -2.23 -1.25 -6.59
CA GLY A 34 -2.50 -1.83 -7.90
C GLY A 34 -1.65 -1.16 -8.96
N THR A 35 -1.51 -1.85 -10.08
CA THR A 35 -0.61 -1.47 -11.17
C THR A 35 -1.31 -0.54 -12.16
N ASP A 36 -1.83 0.59 -11.68
CA ASP A 36 -2.45 1.58 -12.55
C ASP A 36 -1.38 2.27 -13.42
N GLY A 37 -1.60 2.28 -14.73
CA GLY A 37 -0.71 2.91 -15.69
C GLY A 37 -0.39 2.01 -16.88
N PHE A 38 0.38 2.54 -17.82
CA PHE A 38 0.81 1.78 -18.99
C PHE A 38 2.00 0.89 -18.64
N GLY A 39 1.93 -0.38 -19.07
CA GLY A 39 3.03 -1.32 -18.96
C GLY A 39 4.30 -0.81 -19.65
N ARG A 40 5.44 -1.18 -19.10
CA ARG A 40 6.77 -0.94 -19.69
C ARG A 40 7.53 -2.26 -19.76
N SER A 41 8.43 -2.37 -20.74
CA SER A 41 9.33 -3.52 -20.83
C SER A 41 10.50 -3.32 -19.89
N ASP A 42 10.44 -3.93 -18.72
CA ASP A 42 11.52 -3.94 -17.72
C ASP A 42 11.49 -5.26 -16.93
N SER A 43 12.47 -5.49 -16.06
CA SER A 43 12.51 -6.65 -15.16
C SER A 43 11.34 -6.64 -14.17
N ARG A 44 10.93 -7.83 -13.70
CA ARG A 44 9.82 -7.96 -12.74
C ARG A 44 10.04 -7.15 -11.45
N ALA A 45 11.27 -7.10 -10.96
CA ALA A 45 11.62 -6.33 -9.77
C ALA A 45 11.41 -4.82 -10.02
N ASN A 46 11.91 -4.30 -11.13
CA ASN A 46 11.74 -2.90 -11.51
C ASN A 46 10.28 -2.53 -11.79
N LEU A 47 9.50 -3.43 -12.37
CA LEU A 47 8.07 -3.20 -12.61
C LEU A 47 7.27 -3.13 -11.31
N ARG A 48 7.54 -4.00 -10.34
CA ARG A 48 6.88 -3.97 -9.03
C ARG A 48 7.24 -2.73 -8.23
N GLU A 49 8.48 -2.27 -8.34
CA GLU A 49 8.90 -0.98 -7.78
C GLU A 49 8.22 0.19 -8.50
N HIS A 50 8.12 0.14 -9.84
CA HIS A 50 7.49 1.19 -10.64
C HIS A 50 6.00 1.34 -10.37
N PHE A 51 5.29 0.23 -10.22
CA PHE A 51 3.86 0.21 -9.93
C PHE A 51 3.54 0.29 -8.43
N GLU A 52 4.56 0.45 -7.58
CA GLU A 52 4.37 0.65 -6.14
C GLU A 52 3.62 -0.51 -5.46
N VAL A 53 3.77 -1.74 -5.98
CA VAL A 53 3.09 -2.95 -5.48
C VAL A 53 3.99 -3.90 -4.70
N ASP A 54 5.28 -3.55 -4.56
CA ASP A 54 6.25 -4.35 -3.82
C ASP A 54 5.95 -4.42 -2.30
N GLU A 55 6.50 -5.42 -1.62
CA GLU A 55 6.35 -5.69 -0.18
C GLU A 55 6.61 -4.46 0.70
N ARG A 56 7.54 -3.60 0.26
CA ARG A 56 7.88 -2.35 0.92
C ARG A 56 6.69 -1.39 0.94
N TYR A 57 6.00 -1.23 -0.19
CA TYR A 57 4.85 -0.35 -0.31
C TYR A 57 3.66 -0.84 0.52
N VAL A 58 3.53 -2.16 0.71
CA VAL A 58 2.53 -2.73 1.64
C VAL A 58 2.81 -2.29 3.08
N VAL A 59 4.07 -2.34 3.51
CA VAL A 59 4.47 -1.91 4.86
C VAL A 59 4.20 -0.41 5.06
N VAL A 60 4.50 0.41 4.06
CA VAL A 60 4.23 1.85 4.13
C VAL A 60 2.75 2.19 3.99
N ALA A 61 1.95 1.41 3.27
CA ALA A 61 0.50 1.59 3.23
C ALA A 61 -0.17 1.26 4.57
N ALA A 62 0.36 0.28 5.31
CA ALA A 62 -0.17 -0.12 6.62
C ALA A 62 0.28 0.82 7.76
N SER A 63 1.49 1.36 7.69
CA SER A 63 2.14 2.09 8.80
C SER A 63 1.42 3.38 9.22
N PRO A 64 0.95 4.27 8.33
CA PRO A 64 0.18 5.47 8.67
C PRO A 64 -1.18 5.14 9.31
N GLN A 65 -1.81 4.05 8.87
CA GLN A 65 -3.07 3.57 9.45
C GLN A 65 -2.86 3.10 10.89
N LEU A 66 -1.83 2.29 11.14
CA LEU A 66 -1.47 1.84 12.49
C LEU A 66 -1.07 2.99 13.41
N ALA A 67 -0.46 4.04 12.86
CA ALA A 67 -0.13 5.24 13.61
C ALA A 67 -1.37 6.09 13.96
N LYS A 68 -2.37 6.16 13.07
CA LYS A 68 -3.67 6.80 13.36
C LYS A 68 -4.44 6.07 14.45
N GLU A 69 -4.32 4.75 14.53
CA GLU A 69 -4.89 3.94 15.60
C GLU A 69 -4.08 4.01 16.91
N GLY A 70 -2.95 4.72 16.94
CA GLY A 70 -2.09 4.87 18.12
C GLY A 70 -1.29 3.62 18.47
N THR A 71 -1.29 2.61 17.60
CA THR A 71 -0.57 1.34 17.82
C THR A 71 0.92 1.47 17.54
N VAL A 72 1.33 2.41 16.67
CA VAL A 72 2.72 2.62 16.26
C VAL A 72 3.05 4.12 16.26
N GLU A 73 4.24 4.50 16.73
CA GLU A 73 4.66 5.90 16.69
C GLU A 73 4.92 6.38 15.25
N ASN A 74 4.52 7.61 14.93
CA ASN A 74 4.78 8.25 13.64
C ASN A 74 6.27 8.25 13.26
N LYS A 75 7.16 8.24 14.25
CA LYS A 75 8.61 8.17 14.05
C LYS A 75 9.03 6.85 13.38
N VAL A 76 8.45 5.72 13.79
CA VAL A 76 8.72 4.40 13.20
C VAL A 76 8.24 4.36 11.75
N VAL A 77 7.13 5.02 11.43
CA VAL A 77 6.63 5.16 10.05
C VAL A 77 7.62 5.95 9.20
N ALA A 78 8.12 7.09 9.71
CA ALA A 78 9.10 7.91 9.00
C ALA A 78 10.45 7.18 8.80
N GLU A 79 10.90 6.43 9.80
CA GLU A 79 12.09 5.59 9.71
C GLU A 79 11.91 4.46 8.68
N ALA A 80 10.74 3.80 8.64
CA ALA A 80 10.44 2.79 7.63
C ALA A 80 10.48 3.36 6.21
N ILE A 81 9.83 4.51 5.98
CA ILE A 81 9.85 5.21 4.68
C ILE A 81 11.29 5.53 4.26
N THR A 82 12.10 6.02 5.19
CA THR A 82 13.50 6.38 4.94
C THR A 82 14.35 5.14 4.65
N LYS A 83 14.18 4.06 5.43
CA LYS A 83 14.93 2.81 5.32
C LYS A 83 14.66 2.07 4.02
N PHE A 84 13.42 2.09 3.53
CA PHE A 84 13.03 1.41 2.30
C PHE A 84 13.30 2.26 1.03
N GLY A 85 13.70 3.52 1.18
CA GLY A 85 14.22 4.33 0.09
C GLY A 85 13.19 4.67 -0.99
N PHE A 86 11.92 4.82 -0.62
CA PHE A 86 10.88 5.17 -1.59
C PHE A 86 11.21 6.49 -2.28
N LYS A 87 11.30 6.47 -3.61
CA LYS A 87 11.12 7.69 -4.40
C LYS A 87 9.64 8.05 -4.34
N CYS A 88 9.21 8.70 -3.26
CA CYS A 88 7.88 9.27 -3.17
C CYS A 88 7.73 10.26 -4.33
N ARG A 89 7.12 9.81 -5.43
CA ARG A 89 6.81 10.67 -6.55
C ARG A 89 5.48 11.32 -6.19
N SER A 90 5.55 12.57 -5.73
CA SER A 90 4.37 13.41 -5.55
C SER A 90 3.61 13.47 -6.87
N TYR A 91 2.44 12.83 -6.92
CA TYR A 91 1.39 13.12 -7.89
C TYR A 91 0.28 13.87 -7.18
#